data_AF-A0A1B6I2H4-F1
#
_entry.id   AF-A0A1B6I2H4-F1
#
_cell.length_a   1.000
_cell.length_b   1.000
_cell.length_c   1.000
_cell.angle_alpha   90.00
_cell.angle_beta   90.00
_cell.angle_gamma   90.00
#
_symmetry.space_group_name_H-M   'P 1'
#
loop_
_entity.id
_entity.type
_entity.pdbx_description
1 polymer ?
#
loop_
_entity_poly.entity_id
_entity_poly.type
_entity_poly.pdbx_seq_one_letter_code
_entity_poly.pdbx_strand_id
1 'polypeptide(L)'
;MMSDQTELSLKHFYVFNECFGKNEGEEEQKIMYYFPPKVKMDDKMKNVGLSEAIIQFTKTFSKKRCCESLHSEKTRHYYFSPEVNFYMVMTVNVPTRTSVEGKTYHGDEVQDSVCLAVVKQAYLMYRLFHGTFSSLLDSSGGDTTPLKQRLESFFNRHLPTIKLQHCDIMDIFQGVQFLPLDKQTFLHIQCFVNLLEARTAAL
;
A
#
# COMPACT_ATOMS: atom_id res chain seq x y z
N MET A 1 34.40 -7.88 10.94
CA MET A 1 33.39 -6.97 11.52
C MET A 1 32.11 -7.17 10.74
N MET A 2 30.99 -7.46 11.41
CA MET A 2 29.72 -7.67 10.72
C MET A 2 29.21 -6.30 10.25
N SER A 3 29.14 -6.11 8.93
CA SER A 3 28.46 -4.97 8.33
C SER A 3 26.98 -5.05 8.69
N ASP A 4 26.51 -4.14 9.53
CA ASP A 4 25.09 -4.07 9.88
C ASP A 4 24.31 -3.51 8.68
N GLN A 5 23.44 -4.34 8.10
CA GLN A 5 22.60 -4.02 6.96
C GLN A 5 21.16 -3.92 7.42
N THR A 6 20.51 -2.79 7.13
CA THR A 6 19.06 -2.65 7.33
C THR A 6 18.35 -2.77 6.01
N GLU A 7 17.29 -3.56 6.02
CA GLU A 7 16.49 -3.88 4.84
C GLU A 7 15.32 -2.89 4.67
N LEU A 8 14.70 -2.94 3.49
CA LEU A 8 13.49 -2.19 3.19
C LEU A 8 12.38 -2.58 4.19
N SER A 9 11.82 -1.59 4.87
CA SER A 9 10.84 -1.82 5.93
C SER A 9 9.78 -0.72 5.96
N LEU A 10 8.56 -1.10 6.33
CA LEU A 10 7.46 -0.16 6.51
C LEU A 10 7.73 0.70 7.75
N LYS A 11 7.81 2.01 7.55
CA LYS A 11 7.99 2.99 8.63
C LYS A 11 6.63 3.50 9.13
N HIS A 12 5.81 4.00 8.21
CA HIS A 12 4.49 4.53 8.51
C HIS A 12 3.49 4.12 7.43
N PHE A 13 2.26 3.85 7.84
CA PHE A 13 1.14 3.71 6.92
C PHE A 13 -0.07 4.40 7.52
N TYR A 14 -0.73 5.28 6.78
CA TYR A 14 -1.89 5.98 7.31
C TYR A 14 -2.90 6.31 6.23
N VAL A 15 -4.15 6.41 6.66
CA VAL A 15 -5.28 6.81 5.85
C VAL A 15 -5.83 8.10 6.46
N PHE A 16 -6.02 9.12 5.64
CA PHE A 16 -6.63 10.37 6.07
C PHE A 16 -7.66 10.86 5.06
N ASN A 17 -8.56 11.72 5.52
CA ASN A 17 -9.57 12.34 4.69
C ASN A 17 -9.53 13.88 4.81
N GLU A 18 -9.42 14.57 3.68
CA GLU A 18 -9.24 16.04 3.62
C GLU A 18 -10.49 16.85 4.00
N CYS A 19 -11.65 16.21 4.11
CA CYS A 19 -12.89 16.87 4.50
C CYS A 19 -13.08 17.03 6.01
N PHE A 20 -12.36 16.27 6.83
CA PHE A 20 -12.43 16.33 8.29
C PHE A 20 -11.36 17.26 8.86
N GLY A 21 -11.50 17.68 10.12
CA GLY A 21 -10.47 18.47 10.82
C GLY A 21 -10.05 19.77 10.13
N LYS A 22 -11.01 20.52 9.58
CA LYS A 22 -10.75 21.78 8.88
C LYS A 22 -10.50 22.97 9.83
N ASN A 23 -10.96 22.86 11.07
CA ASN A 23 -10.80 23.91 12.07
C ASN A 23 -9.53 23.69 12.90
N GLU A 24 -8.98 24.77 13.42
CA GLU A 24 -7.81 24.73 14.30
C GLU A 24 -8.12 23.89 15.55
N GLY A 25 -7.25 22.94 15.88
CA GLY A 25 -7.43 22.00 16.99
C GLY A 25 -8.19 20.72 16.64
N GLU A 26 -8.78 20.59 15.44
CA GLU A 26 -9.53 19.40 15.01
C GLU A 26 -8.75 18.52 14.01
N GLU A 27 -7.49 18.84 13.73
CA GLU A 27 -6.67 18.18 12.71
C GLU A 27 -6.57 16.65 12.89
N GLU A 28 -6.61 16.17 14.12
CA GLU A 28 -6.63 14.74 14.46
C GLU A 28 -7.83 14.00 13.83
N GLN A 29 -8.94 14.70 13.57
CA GLN A 29 -10.13 14.11 12.96
C GLN A 29 -9.90 13.71 11.50
N LYS A 30 -8.92 14.31 10.81
CA LYS A 30 -8.49 13.89 9.46
C LYS A 30 -7.99 12.46 9.44
N ILE A 31 -7.41 11.99 10.55
CA ILE A 31 -6.72 10.71 10.62
C ILE A 31 -7.76 9.59 10.80
N MET A 32 -7.88 8.75 9.78
CA MET A 32 -8.79 7.61 9.76
C MET A 32 -8.10 6.31 10.20
N TYR A 33 -6.80 6.20 9.93
CA TYR A 33 -5.96 5.10 10.40
C TYR A 33 -4.50 5.51 10.46
N TYR A 34 -3.74 4.97 11.42
CA TYR A 34 -2.30 5.20 11.50
C TYR A 34 -1.55 3.98 12.06
N PHE A 35 -0.50 3.58 11.36
CA PHE A 35 0.44 2.55 11.74
C PHE A 35 1.89 3.10 11.74
N PRO A 36 2.72 2.74 12.74
CA PRO A 36 2.35 1.96 13.92
C PRO A 36 1.54 2.79 14.93
N PRO A 37 0.66 2.17 15.73
CA PRO A 37 -0.26 2.89 16.61
C PRO A 37 0.44 3.66 17.74
N LYS A 38 1.64 3.22 18.14
CA LYS A 38 2.46 3.77 19.24
C LYS A 38 3.02 5.18 18.97
N VAL A 39 2.96 5.67 17.73
CA VAL A 39 3.41 7.04 17.39
C VAL A 39 2.53 8.06 18.12
N LYS A 40 3.14 9.12 18.65
CA LYS A 40 2.43 10.20 19.36
C LYS A 40 1.48 10.94 18.40
N MET A 41 0.36 11.44 18.91
CA MET A 41 -0.63 12.13 18.07
C MET A 41 -0.02 13.32 17.31
N ASP A 42 0.80 14.14 17.97
CA ASP A 42 1.51 15.26 17.35
C ASP A 42 2.34 14.84 16.12
N ASP A 43 3.02 13.70 16.21
CA ASP A 43 3.83 13.19 15.10
C ASP A 43 2.95 12.63 13.98
N LYS A 44 1.79 12.04 14.31
CA LYS A 44 0.80 11.61 13.31
C LYS A 44 0.25 12.81 12.55
N MET A 45 -0.13 13.88 13.25
CA MET A 45 -0.64 15.12 12.65
C MET A 45 0.42 15.79 11.77
N LYS A 46 1.68 15.89 12.23
CA LYS A 46 2.79 16.40 11.41
C LYS A 46 2.97 15.60 10.11
N ASN A 47 2.90 14.28 10.17
CA ASN A 47 3.06 13.43 8.98
C ASN A 47 1.90 13.59 7.99
N VAL A 48 0.66 13.69 8.48
CA VAL A 48 -0.50 13.96 7.63
C VAL A 48 -0.44 15.36 7.03
N GLY A 49 -0.16 16.38 7.84
CA GLY A 49 -0.03 17.76 7.38
C GLY A 49 1.07 17.94 6.33
N LEU A 50 2.23 17.29 6.51
CA LEU A 50 3.29 17.28 5.49
C LEU A 50 2.81 16.65 4.18
N SER A 51 2.11 15.52 4.25
CA SER A 51 1.59 14.83 3.07
C SER A 51 0.54 15.66 2.33
N GLU A 52 -0.40 16.24 3.07
CA GLU A 52 -1.43 17.13 2.54
C GLU A 52 -0.80 18.35 1.86
N ALA A 53 0.18 18.99 2.52
CA ALA A 53 0.90 20.14 1.95
C ALA A 53 1.62 19.78 0.65
N ILE A 54 2.31 18.63 0.59
CA ILE A 54 3.01 18.17 -0.62
C ILE A 54 2.01 17.88 -1.76
N ILE A 55 0.92 17.17 -1.45
CA ILE A 55 -0.12 16.86 -2.45
C ILE A 55 -0.73 18.15 -2.98
N GLN A 56 -1.07 19.11 -2.11
CA GLN A 56 -1.68 20.36 -2.52
C GLN A 56 -0.71 21.27 -3.29
N PHE A 57 0.54 21.33 -2.85
CA PHE A 57 1.59 22.06 -3.54
C PHE A 57 1.78 21.52 -4.97
N THR A 58 1.94 20.21 -5.11
CA THR A 58 2.17 19.58 -6.42
C THR A 58 0.97 19.68 -7.36
N LYS A 59 -0.27 19.65 -6.86
CA LYS A 59 -1.49 19.92 -7.64
C LYS A 59 -1.47 21.30 -8.32
N THR A 60 -0.80 22.29 -7.72
CA THR A 60 -0.66 23.64 -8.30
C THR A 60 0.17 23.63 -9.59
N PHE A 61 1.14 22.72 -9.71
CA PHE A 61 2.02 22.60 -10.88
C PHE A 61 1.55 21.56 -11.89
N SER A 62 0.72 20.61 -11.47
CA SER A 62 0.20 19.53 -12.32
C SER A 62 -1.28 19.31 -12.09
N LYS A 63 -2.11 19.78 -13.03
CA LYS A 63 -3.57 19.58 -12.98
C LYS A 63 -4.00 18.16 -13.36
N LYS A 64 -3.14 17.39 -14.03
CA LYS A 64 -3.47 16.08 -14.60
C LYS A 64 -2.98 14.89 -13.77
N ARG A 65 -1.92 15.07 -12.98
CA ARG A 65 -1.30 13.99 -12.19
C ARG A 65 -0.96 14.49 -10.80
N CYS A 66 -1.49 13.83 -9.78
CA CYS A 66 -1.12 14.04 -8.39
C CYS A 66 0.28 13.48 -8.12
N CYS A 67 0.96 14.00 -7.12
CA CYS A 67 2.21 13.41 -6.63
C CYS A 67 1.99 11.96 -6.21
N GLU A 68 2.82 11.04 -6.70
CA GLU A 68 2.77 9.62 -6.38
C GLU A 68 3.90 9.22 -5.42
N SER A 69 5.09 9.80 -5.56
CA SER A 69 6.21 9.51 -4.68
C SER A 69 7.02 10.75 -4.28
N LEU A 70 7.61 10.72 -3.09
CA LEU A 70 8.58 11.70 -2.58
C LEU A 70 9.78 10.97 -1.98
N HIS A 71 10.98 11.38 -2.40
CA HIS A 71 12.23 10.74 -2.01
C HIS A 71 13.01 11.65 -1.06
N SER A 72 13.33 11.13 0.12
CA SER A 72 14.34 11.71 1.00
C SER A 72 15.57 10.80 1.05
N GLU A 73 16.65 11.24 1.66
CA GLU A 73 17.84 10.39 1.85
C GLU A 73 17.49 9.08 2.61
N LYS A 74 16.62 9.18 3.62
CA LYS A 74 16.35 8.09 4.58
C LYS A 74 15.05 7.35 4.34
N THR A 75 14.11 7.95 3.61
CA THR A 75 12.75 7.43 3.43
C THR A 75 12.25 7.63 2.01
N ARG A 76 11.32 6.78 1.61
CA ARG A 76 10.48 6.96 0.42
C ARG A 76 9.03 7.07 0.88
N HIS A 77 8.30 8.00 0.31
CA HIS A 77 6.89 8.23 0.60
C HIS A 77 6.09 7.96 -0.66
N TYR A 78 4.98 7.24 -0.52
CA TYR A 78 4.11 6.83 -1.61
C TYR A 78 2.68 7.29 -1.30
N TYR A 79 2.12 8.09 -2.19
CA TYR A 79 0.81 8.73 -2.05
C TYR A 79 -0.17 8.10 -3.02
N PHE A 80 -1.34 7.71 -2.51
CA PHE A 80 -2.40 7.15 -3.31
C PHE A 80 -3.74 7.73 -2.86
N SER A 81 -4.55 8.21 -3.81
CA SER A 81 -5.92 8.64 -3.54
C SER A 81 -6.88 7.59 -4.12
N PRO A 82 -7.35 6.62 -3.29
CA PRO A 82 -8.24 5.56 -3.76
C PRO A 82 -9.66 6.05 -4.07
N GLU A 83 -10.12 7.05 -3.33
CA GLU A 83 -11.48 7.59 -3.36
C GLU A 83 -11.42 9.11 -3.18
N VAL A 84 -12.47 9.81 -3.58
CA VAL A 84 -12.56 11.27 -3.42
C VAL A 84 -12.39 11.64 -1.95
N ASN A 85 -11.56 12.64 -1.68
CA ASN A 85 -11.19 13.13 -0.35
C ASN A 85 -10.34 12.18 0.50
N PHE A 86 -10.18 10.90 0.13
CA PHE A 86 -9.35 9.95 0.87
C PHE A 86 -7.95 9.83 0.27
N TYR A 87 -6.98 9.72 1.17
CA TYR A 87 -5.59 9.46 0.82
C TYR A 87 -5.04 8.36 1.70
N MET A 88 -4.21 7.54 1.08
CA MET A 88 -3.40 6.50 1.69
C MET A 88 -1.94 6.83 1.45
N VAL A 89 -1.16 6.81 2.52
CA VAL A 89 0.27 7.11 2.45
C VAL A 89 1.06 5.97 3.07
N MET A 90 2.05 5.50 2.34
CA MET A 90 3.02 4.53 2.83
C MET A 90 4.41 5.16 2.83
N THR A 91 5.08 5.11 3.97
CA THR A 91 6.46 5.54 4.13
C THR A 91 7.32 4.33 4.43
N VAL A 92 8.37 4.11 3.66
CA VAL A 92 9.34 3.03 3.85
C VAL A 92 10.72 3.60 4.16
N ASN A 93 11.49 2.88 4.97
CA ASN A 93 12.90 3.21 5.22
C ASN A 93 13.75 2.77 4.03
N VAL A 94 14.66 3.63 3.60
CA VAL A 94 15.65 3.28 2.59
C VAL A 94 16.65 2.28 3.20
N PRO A 95 16.97 1.16 2.52
CA PRO A 95 17.95 0.20 2.99
C PRO A 95 19.31 0.85 3.24
N THR A 96 20.04 0.40 4.25
CA THR A 96 21.36 0.95 4.54
C THR A 96 22.41 -0.12 4.77
N ARG A 97 23.65 0.20 4.43
CA ARG A 97 24.82 -0.63 4.71
C ARG A 97 25.79 0.15 5.56
N THR A 98 26.22 -0.45 6.66
CA THR A 98 27.21 0.15 7.55
C THR A 98 28.59 -0.36 7.17
N SER A 99 29.48 0.57 6.82
CA SER A 99 30.88 0.30 6.49
C SER A 99 31.80 1.03 7.47
N VAL A 100 33.11 0.84 7.30
CA VAL A 100 34.15 1.55 8.07
C VAL A 100 34.11 3.08 7.83
N GLU A 101 33.58 3.51 6.67
CA GLU A 101 33.48 4.91 6.26
C GLU A 101 32.16 5.58 6.70
N GLY A 102 31.24 4.81 7.28
CA GLY A 102 29.94 5.28 7.74
C GLY A 102 28.76 4.53 7.14
N LYS A 103 27.57 5.10 7.31
CA LYS A 103 26.28 4.50 6.94
C LYS A 103 25.82 5.05 5.59
N THR A 104 25.72 4.19 4.59
CA THR A 104 25.27 4.55 3.23
C THR A 104 23.81 4.14 3.01
N TYR A 105 23.02 5.01 2.37
CA TYR A 105 21.61 4.76 2.03
C TYR A 105 21.49 4.33 0.57
N HIS A 106 20.86 3.17 0.34
CA HIS A 106 20.72 2.56 -0.98
C HIS A 106 19.33 2.82 -1.55
N GLY A 107 19.09 4.10 -1.87
CA GLY A 107 17.80 4.56 -2.38
C GLY A 107 17.41 3.98 -3.75
N ASP A 108 18.41 3.61 -4.55
CA ASP A 108 18.22 3.05 -5.90
C ASP A 108 17.76 1.59 -5.87
N GLU A 109 17.90 0.91 -4.73
CA GLU A 109 17.37 -0.45 -4.53
C GLU A 109 15.85 -0.46 -4.27
N VAL A 110 15.23 0.71 -4.06
CA VAL A 110 13.79 0.84 -3.80
C VAL A 110 13.06 1.16 -5.10
N GLN A 111 12.25 0.21 -5.56
CA GLN A 111 11.44 0.39 -6.78
C GLN A 111 10.10 1.06 -6.46
N ASP A 112 9.87 2.25 -7.03
CA ASP A 112 8.65 3.02 -6.81
C ASP A 112 7.40 2.34 -7.34
N SER A 113 7.48 1.73 -8.53
CA SER A 113 6.36 0.99 -9.13
C SER A 113 5.88 -0.12 -8.21
N VAL A 114 6.83 -0.82 -7.58
CA VAL A 114 6.57 -1.90 -6.62
C VAL A 114 5.88 -1.37 -5.38
N CYS A 115 6.47 -0.36 -4.73
CA CYS A 115 5.90 0.20 -3.52
C CYS A 115 4.54 0.87 -3.75
N LEU A 116 4.35 1.58 -4.86
CA LEU A 116 3.06 2.16 -5.24
C LEU A 116 2.00 1.08 -5.45
N ALA A 117 2.36 -0.01 -6.11
CA ALA A 117 1.44 -1.11 -6.29
C ALA A 117 1.06 -1.79 -4.98
N VAL A 118 1.99 -1.90 -4.01
CA VAL A 118 1.68 -2.39 -2.66
C VAL A 118 0.60 -1.54 -1.99
N VAL A 119 0.70 -0.20 -2.02
CA VAL A 119 -0.33 0.68 -1.44
C VAL A 119 -1.69 0.52 -2.14
N LYS A 120 -1.67 0.44 -3.47
CA LYS A 120 -2.89 0.23 -4.28
C LYS A 120 -3.52 -1.11 -3.97
N GLN A 121 -2.73 -2.18 -3.90
CA GLN A 121 -3.19 -3.53 -3.59
C GLN A 121 -3.77 -3.62 -2.18
N ALA A 122 -3.19 -2.92 -1.21
CA ALA A 122 -3.72 -2.87 0.15
C ALA A 122 -5.15 -2.28 0.18
N TYR A 123 -5.42 -1.26 -0.63
CA TYR A 123 -6.78 -0.73 -0.80
C TYR A 123 -7.70 -1.70 -1.55
N LEU A 124 -7.24 -2.29 -2.65
CA LEU A 124 -8.06 -3.25 -3.42
C LEU A 124 -8.47 -4.45 -2.57
N MET A 125 -7.55 -4.95 -1.74
CA MET A 125 -7.82 -6.03 -0.80
C MET A 125 -8.83 -5.61 0.28
N TYR A 126 -8.72 -4.40 0.83
CA TYR A 126 -9.74 -3.86 1.74
C TYR A 126 -11.11 -3.81 1.03
N ARG A 127 -11.14 -3.22 -0.17
CA ARG A 127 -12.37 -2.99 -0.94
C ARG A 127 -13.07 -4.29 -1.29
N LEU A 128 -12.31 -5.35 -1.59
CA LEU A 128 -12.84 -6.68 -1.88
C LEU A 128 -13.70 -7.24 -0.73
N PHE A 129 -13.30 -7.01 0.53
CA PHE A 129 -14.00 -7.57 1.70
C PHE A 129 -14.93 -6.59 2.41
N HIS A 130 -14.75 -5.29 2.21
CA HIS A 130 -15.44 -4.26 3.00
C HIS A 130 -16.16 -3.19 2.16
N GLY A 131 -15.97 -3.17 0.83
CA GLY A 131 -16.47 -2.10 -0.01
C GLY A 131 -15.63 -0.83 0.10
N THR A 132 -16.19 0.30 -0.32
CA THR A 132 -15.49 1.60 -0.32
C THR A 132 -15.47 2.25 1.06
N PHE A 133 -14.51 3.13 1.33
CA PHE A 133 -14.49 3.95 2.54
C PHE A 133 -15.72 4.86 2.59
N SER A 134 -16.05 5.51 1.47
CA SER A 134 -17.23 6.36 1.31
C SER A 134 -18.52 5.60 1.63
N SER A 135 -18.74 4.40 1.08
CA SER A 135 -19.97 3.64 1.36
C SER A 135 -20.20 3.37 2.85
N LEU A 136 -19.14 3.12 3.61
CA LEU A 136 -19.26 2.90 5.05
C LEU A 136 -19.57 4.21 5.77
N LEU A 137 -18.92 5.31 5.40
CA LEU A 137 -19.13 6.63 5.98
C LEU A 137 -20.53 7.19 5.70
N ASP A 138 -21.05 6.96 4.49
CA ASP A 138 -22.40 7.38 4.09
C ASP A 138 -23.45 6.58 4.87
N SER A 139 -23.23 5.28 5.07
CA SER A 139 -24.13 4.41 5.84
C SER A 139 -24.17 4.74 7.34
N SER A 140 -23.11 5.32 7.89
CA SER A 140 -23.03 5.75 9.28
C SER A 140 -23.49 7.20 9.50
N GLY A 141 -24.03 7.87 8.48
CA GLY A 141 -24.50 9.26 8.58
C GLY A 141 -23.37 10.26 8.82
N GLY A 142 -22.15 9.96 8.36
CA GLY A 142 -20.97 10.80 8.56
C GLY A 142 -20.17 10.53 9.84
N ASP A 143 -20.60 9.58 10.69
CA ASP A 143 -19.78 9.13 11.82
C ASP A 143 -18.55 8.35 11.32
N THR A 144 -17.36 8.83 11.67
CA THR A 144 -16.08 8.23 11.26
C THR A 144 -15.71 7.02 12.12
N THR A 145 -16.32 6.85 13.29
CA THR A 145 -15.96 5.81 14.27
C THR A 145 -15.99 4.39 13.69
N PRO A 146 -17.06 3.96 12.98
CA PRO A 146 -17.12 2.62 12.39
C PRO A 146 -16.04 2.40 11.32
N LEU A 147 -15.72 3.44 10.54
CA LEU A 147 -14.67 3.39 9.55
C LEU A 147 -13.30 3.24 10.22
N LYS A 148 -12.98 4.04 11.23
CA LYS A 148 -11.71 3.95 11.98
C LYS A 148 -11.50 2.55 12.56
N GLN A 149 -12.52 1.99 13.22
CA GLN A 149 -12.47 0.63 13.77
C GLN A 149 -12.26 -0.44 12.69
N ARG A 150 -12.93 -0.30 11.54
CA ARG A 150 -12.80 -1.24 10.41
C ARG A 150 -11.40 -1.19 9.80
N LEU A 151 -10.88 0.02 9.56
CA LEU A 151 -9.54 0.22 9.03
C LEU A 151 -8.49 -0.36 9.99
N GLU A 152 -8.65 -0.11 11.29
CA GLU A 152 -7.74 -0.62 12.31
C GLU A 152 -7.73 -2.16 12.33
N SER A 153 -8.90 -2.80 12.36
CA SER A 153 -9.02 -4.26 12.35
C SER A 153 -8.42 -4.89 11.09
N PHE A 154 -8.62 -4.28 9.93
CA PHE A 154 -8.11 -4.79 8.66
C PHE A 154 -6.60 -4.58 8.53
N PHE A 155 -6.12 -3.33 8.61
CA PHE A 155 -4.72 -3.01 8.31
C PHE A 155 -3.75 -3.52 9.37
N ASN A 156 -4.15 -3.61 10.65
CA ASN A 156 -3.30 -4.23 11.66
C ASN A 156 -3.02 -5.72 11.38
N ARG A 157 -3.94 -6.40 10.68
CA ARG A 157 -3.76 -7.79 10.24
C ARG A 157 -3.08 -7.88 8.87
N HIS A 158 -3.43 -6.97 7.96
CA HIS A 158 -2.93 -7.02 6.58
C HIS A 158 -1.48 -6.52 6.46
N LEU A 159 -1.11 -5.38 7.04
CA LEU A 159 0.22 -4.79 6.87
C LEU A 159 1.38 -5.73 7.26
N PRO A 160 1.33 -6.51 8.36
CA PRO A 160 2.37 -7.48 8.68
C PRO A 160 2.54 -8.61 7.65
N THR A 161 1.51 -8.89 6.84
CA THR A 161 1.58 -9.92 5.78
C THR A 161 2.30 -9.42 4.53
N ILE A 162 2.48 -8.10 4.39
CA ILE A 162 3.17 -7.49 3.25
C ILE A 162 4.68 -7.66 3.44
N LYS A 163 5.29 -8.53 2.64
CA LYS A 163 6.73 -8.77 2.65
C LYS A 163 7.45 -7.80 1.71
N LEU A 164 7.61 -6.53 2.10
CA LEU A 164 8.22 -5.49 1.27
C LEU A 164 9.60 -5.86 0.69
N GLN A 165 10.38 -6.66 1.41
CA GLN A 165 11.71 -7.12 0.99
C GLN A 165 11.67 -8.14 -0.15
N HIS A 166 10.57 -8.86 -0.26
CA HIS A 166 10.36 -9.95 -1.22
C HIS A 166 9.30 -9.61 -2.26
N CYS A 167 8.75 -8.39 -2.24
CA CYS A 167 7.76 -7.96 -3.22
C CYS A 167 8.44 -7.86 -4.59
N ASP A 168 8.27 -8.90 -5.40
CA ASP A 168 8.65 -8.88 -6.81
C ASP A 168 7.49 -8.32 -7.65
N ILE A 169 7.81 -7.89 -8.86
CA ILE A 169 6.86 -7.44 -9.88
C ILE A 169 5.71 -8.45 -10.07
N MET A 170 6.00 -9.75 -9.92
CA MET A 170 5.02 -10.84 -10.03
C MET A 170 3.96 -10.80 -8.93
N ASP A 171 4.35 -10.49 -7.69
CA ASP A 171 3.42 -10.37 -6.55
C ASP A 171 2.48 -9.18 -6.71
N ILE A 172 2.98 -8.15 -7.39
CA ILE A 172 2.29 -6.88 -7.64
C ILE A 172 1.26 -6.97 -8.75
N PHE A 173 1.58 -7.68 -9.82
CA PHE A 173 0.64 -7.85 -10.94
C PHE A 173 -0.39 -8.97 -10.69
N GLN A 174 -0.38 -9.61 -9.51
CA GLN A 174 -1.13 -10.85 -9.26
C GLN A 174 -0.88 -11.85 -10.39
N GLY A 175 0.36 -11.89 -10.90
CA GLY A 175 0.71 -12.74 -12.01
C GLY A 175 0.43 -14.18 -11.61
N VAL A 176 -0.46 -14.85 -12.31
CA VAL A 176 -0.60 -16.30 -12.15
C VAL A 176 0.74 -16.87 -12.57
N GLN A 177 1.50 -17.37 -11.61
CA GLN A 177 2.73 -18.07 -11.91
C GLN A 177 2.31 -19.32 -12.69
N PHE A 178 2.49 -19.29 -14.01
CA PHE A 178 2.43 -20.48 -14.83
C PHE A 178 3.62 -21.35 -14.42
N LEU A 179 3.43 -22.12 -13.35
CA LEU A 179 4.34 -23.18 -12.99
C LEU A 179 4.27 -24.18 -14.15
N PRO A 180 5.41 -24.50 -14.80
CA PRO A 180 5.40 -25.52 -15.82
C PRO A 180 4.88 -26.80 -15.16
N LEU A 181 3.76 -27.30 -15.68
CA LEU A 181 3.26 -28.61 -15.30
C LEU A 181 4.37 -29.62 -15.59
N ASP A 182 4.59 -30.56 -14.68
CA ASP A 182 5.44 -31.69 -15.01
C ASP A 182 4.86 -32.39 -16.25
N LYS A 183 5.74 -33.02 -17.04
CA LYS A 183 5.37 -33.61 -18.33
C LYS A 183 4.19 -34.59 -18.19
N GLN A 184 4.08 -35.26 -17.06
CA GLN A 184 3.06 -36.26 -16.81
C GLN A 184 1.70 -35.60 -16.55
N THR A 185 1.64 -34.61 -15.65
CA THR A 185 0.40 -33.84 -15.39
C THR A 185 -0.09 -33.11 -16.63
N PHE A 186 0.81 -32.55 -17.45
CA PHE A 186 0.45 -31.94 -18.73
C PHE A 186 -0.22 -32.96 -19.67
N LEU A 187 0.37 -34.15 -19.85
CA LEU A 187 -0.19 -35.20 -20.69
C LEU A 187 -1.54 -35.72 -20.17
N HIS A 188 -1.70 -35.84 -18.85
CA HIS A 188 -2.98 -36.24 -18.25
C HIS A 188 -4.08 -35.22 -18.53
N ILE A 189 -3.79 -33.92 -18.37
CA ILE A 189 -4.75 -32.84 -18.68
C ILE A 189 -5.06 -32.84 -20.19
N GLN A 190 -4.07 -32.98 -21.06
CA GLN A 190 -4.29 -33.01 -22.50
C GLN A 190 -5.13 -34.21 -22.94
N CYS A 191 -4.84 -35.41 -22.42
CA CYS A 191 -5.65 -36.59 -22.68
C CYS A 191 -7.10 -36.41 -22.21
N PHE A 192 -7.29 -35.82 -21.03
CA PHE A 192 -8.62 -35.54 -20.50
C PHE A 192 -9.39 -34.57 -21.38
N VAL A 193 -8.77 -33.47 -21.82
CA VAL A 193 -9.38 -32.50 -22.75
C VAL A 193 -9.74 -33.18 -24.07
N ASN A 194 -8.82 -33.93 -24.68
CA ASN A 194 -9.09 -34.65 -25.93
C ASN A 194 -10.25 -35.64 -25.79
N LEU A 195 -10.37 -36.31 -24.64
CA LEU A 195 -11.44 -37.26 -24.36
C LEU A 195 -12.79 -36.56 -24.13
N LEU A 196 -12.79 -35.39 -23.51
CA LEU A 196 -13.97 -34.54 -23.41
C LEU A 196 -14.41 -34.05 -24.79
N GLU A 197 -13.50 -33.49 -25.58
CA GLU A 197 -13.79 -32.99 -26.93
C GLU A 197 -14.37 -34.09 -27.83
N ALA A 198 -13.77 -35.28 -27.80
CA ALA A 198 -14.27 -36.42 -28.56
C ALA A 198 -15.68 -36.85 -28.13
N ARG A 199 -16.01 -36.74 -26.83
CA ARG A 199 -17.35 -37.07 -26.32
C ARG A 199 -18.37 -35.99 -26.61
N THR A 200 -17.99 -34.71 -26.57
CA THR A 200 -18.88 -33.59 -26.87
C THR A 200 -19.11 -33.40 -28.37
N ALA A 201 -18.15 -33.79 -29.22
CA ALA A 201 -18.30 -33.78 -30.68
C ALA A 201 -19.11 -34.97 -31.22
N ALA A 202 -19.43 -35.96 -30.36
CA ALA A 202 -20.26 -37.11 -30.69
C ALA A 202 -21.74 -36.95 -30.31
N LEU A 203 -22.13 -35.76 -29.82
CA LEU A 203 -23.51 -35.31 -29.60
C LEU A 203 -23.88 -34.26 -30.66
#